data_AF-A0A857FKQ5-F1
#
_entry.id   AF-A0A857FKQ5-F1
#
_cell.length_a   1.000
_cell.length_b   1.000
_cell.length_c   1.000
_cell.angle_alpha   90.00
_cell.angle_beta   90.00
_cell.angle_gamma   90.00
#
_symmetry.space_group_name_H-M   'P 1'
#
loop_
_entity.id
_entity.type
_entity.pdbx_description
1 polymer ?
#
loop_
_entity_poly.entity_id
_entity_poly.type
_entity_poly.pdbx_seq_one_letter_code
_entity_poly.pdbx_strand_id
1 'polypeptide(L)'
;MGYVTVAGATGLTLGLNQDTTGLMQDLQQNAAQNARNALDEGISPNEITSLEGDGSNPAWGAVLAAQAVGVVAIDGALRQDSDGRIETLAKAGTYNVTAGTVEIGSETNGVLDQTINIQGGSGSTNVMDGDDGTVVYAGGSGNVDYYAAAGDTFFLSGTGQDVIHTMGGTDTIYAYDSTPTVTGDWTAPGAVTGTATQFSGAESTLDVYNGVVVQDTEYDTVNTADSDGFFNSRSDNATVTINGGAHDTINAGTALVVQDLDDSTINASQSAALTFISASTPMLVADTVTGSSATIFGAAGVDLTATTSGRATYYAGSGNETLDGGTAGAVYAVAGSGNDLLVGGKGSSTLVGGMGNDTLVGGSGATEFEFIKGKGGGTDIIQDFGKSAGNAILLSGYDATPASIQSMLDQATISGGNTTVSLDDKTQITFVGVTDLKTQNFKS
;
A
#
# COMPACT_ATOMS: atom_id res chain seq x y z
N MET A 1 14.13 -39.94 29.05
CA MET A 1 14.14 -41.06 28.09
C MET A 1 12.73 -41.23 27.55
N GLY A 2 12.60 -41.25 26.22
CA GLY A 2 11.37 -41.60 25.52
C GLY A 2 11.09 -40.66 24.36
N TYR A 3 11.49 -41.05 23.14
CA TYR A 3 10.90 -40.49 21.92
C TYR A 3 9.57 -41.20 21.65
N VAL A 4 8.56 -40.44 21.24
CA VAL A 4 7.32 -40.99 20.68
C VAL A 4 7.32 -40.64 19.18
N THR A 5 7.41 -41.67 18.34
CA THR A 5 7.13 -41.54 16.90
C THR A 5 5.69 -41.97 16.68
N VAL A 6 4.88 -41.10 16.07
CA VAL A 6 3.52 -41.46 15.63
C VAL A 6 3.48 -41.37 14.12
N ALA A 7 3.31 -42.52 13.46
CA ALA A 7 2.99 -42.61 12.04
C ALA A 7 1.57 -43.19 11.90
N GLY A 8 0.69 -42.47 11.20
CA GLY A 8 -0.53 -43.04 10.61
C GLY A 8 -1.78 -43.15 11.49
N ALA A 9 -2.16 -42.13 12.26
CA ALA A 9 -3.50 -42.06 12.85
C ALA A 9 -4.15 -40.69 12.65
N THR A 10 -5.18 -40.64 11.80
CA THR A 10 -6.11 -39.51 11.71
C THR A 10 -7.13 -39.60 12.84
N GLY A 11 -7.21 -38.56 13.69
CA GLY A 11 -8.32 -38.38 14.63
C GLY A 11 -8.03 -38.56 16.13
N LEU A 12 -6.82 -38.28 16.63
CA LEU A 12 -6.55 -38.21 18.07
C LEU A 12 -6.28 -36.77 18.52
N THR A 13 -7.18 -36.20 19.34
CA THR A 13 -6.93 -34.94 20.05
C THR A 13 -5.95 -35.21 21.19
N LEU A 14 -4.70 -34.79 21.01
CA LEU A 14 -3.73 -34.70 22.10
C LEU A 14 -4.16 -33.56 23.02
N GLY A 15 -4.57 -33.90 24.25
CA GLY A 15 -4.73 -32.91 25.31
C GLY A 15 -3.36 -32.36 25.69
N LEU A 16 -2.91 -31.33 24.99
CA LEU A 16 -1.91 -30.42 25.52
C LEU A 16 -2.53 -29.80 26.76
N ASN A 17 -1.89 -30.03 27.91
CA ASN A 17 -2.22 -29.38 29.15
C ASN A 17 -2.23 -27.86 28.89
N GLN A 18 -3.43 -27.27 28.84
CA GLN A 18 -3.63 -25.84 28.61
C GLN A 18 -3.30 -25.06 29.89
N ASP A 19 -2.04 -25.12 30.29
CA ASP A 19 -1.48 -24.09 31.15
C ASP A 19 -0.34 -23.41 30.41
N THR A 20 -0.71 -22.85 29.25
CA THR A 20 0.13 -21.95 28.45
C THR A 20 0.27 -20.58 29.12
N THR A 21 -0.52 -20.30 30.16
CA THR A 21 -0.46 -19.06 30.93
C THR A 21 0.87 -18.90 31.66
N GLY A 22 1.35 -19.92 32.36
CA GLY A 22 2.61 -19.83 33.11
C GLY A 22 3.86 -19.78 32.23
N LEU A 23 3.93 -20.61 31.18
CA LEU A 23 5.11 -20.65 30.29
C LEU A 23 5.18 -19.42 29.36
N MET A 24 4.04 -18.93 28.87
CA MET A 24 4.00 -17.67 28.13
C MET A 24 4.25 -16.47 29.05
N GLN A 25 3.74 -16.47 30.29
CA GLN A 25 4.09 -15.44 31.28
C GLN A 25 5.58 -15.49 31.63
N ASP A 26 6.20 -16.66 31.77
CA ASP A 26 7.64 -16.77 32.05
C ASP A 26 8.50 -16.37 30.84
N LEU A 27 8.05 -16.64 29.62
CA LEU A 27 8.72 -16.18 28.39
C LEU A 27 8.53 -14.67 28.17
N GLN A 28 7.35 -14.13 28.46
CA GLN A 28 7.06 -12.69 28.44
C GLN A 28 7.81 -11.96 29.56
N GLN A 29 7.90 -12.55 30.76
CA GLN A 29 8.68 -12.00 31.86
C GLN A 29 10.18 -12.10 31.59
N ASN A 30 10.68 -13.15 30.94
CA ASN A 30 12.08 -13.23 30.52
C ASN A 30 12.39 -12.31 29.33
N ALA A 31 11.48 -12.13 28.38
CA ALA A 31 11.63 -11.18 27.28
C ALA A 31 11.58 -9.74 27.80
N ALA A 32 10.66 -9.43 28.70
CA ALA A 32 10.60 -8.16 29.42
C ALA A 32 11.81 -7.99 30.35
N GLN A 33 12.34 -9.05 30.98
CA GLN A 33 13.56 -8.96 31.78
C GLN A 33 14.80 -8.77 30.91
N ASN A 34 14.86 -9.38 29.72
CA ASN A 34 15.95 -9.18 28.77
C ASN A 34 15.88 -7.79 28.12
N ALA A 35 14.68 -7.27 27.86
CA ALA A 35 14.46 -5.86 27.53
C ALA A 35 14.90 -4.97 28.70
N ARG A 36 14.49 -5.27 29.95
CA ARG A 36 14.91 -4.57 31.18
C ARG A 36 16.42 -4.62 31.42
N ASN A 37 17.09 -5.70 31.05
CA ASN A 37 18.54 -5.84 31.17
C ASN A 37 19.27 -5.15 30.00
N ALA A 38 18.64 -4.97 28.84
CA ALA A 38 19.11 -4.08 27.77
C ALA A 38 18.88 -2.59 28.11
N LEU A 39 17.86 -2.31 28.92
CA LEU A 39 17.47 -1.02 29.51
C LEU A 39 18.35 -0.60 30.72
N ASP A 40 19.30 -1.43 31.18
CA ASP A 40 20.10 -1.17 32.40
C ASP A 40 21.25 -0.16 32.17
N GLU A 41 21.22 0.60 31.06
CA GLU A 41 22.06 1.77 30.79
C GLU A 41 21.30 3.10 30.91
N GLY A 42 20.27 3.18 31.76
CA GLY A 42 19.91 4.44 32.42
C GLY A 42 18.56 5.07 32.08
N ILE A 43 17.48 4.28 32.01
CA ILE A 43 16.10 4.79 32.12
C ILE A 43 15.68 4.77 33.60
N SER A 44 15.05 5.84 34.08
CA SER A 44 14.63 5.95 35.48
C SER A 44 13.43 5.03 35.78
N PRO A 45 13.33 4.51 37.02
CA PRO A 45 12.17 3.70 37.42
C PRO A 45 10.80 4.37 37.25
N ASN A 46 10.77 5.71 37.18
CA ASN A 46 9.53 6.46 37.01
C ASN A 46 9.05 6.45 35.55
N GLU A 47 9.96 6.49 34.58
CA GLU A 47 9.67 6.41 33.13
C GLU A 47 9.15 5.03 32.74
N ILE A 48 9.68 3.97 33.37
CA ILE A 48 9.18 2.60 33.24
C ILE A 48 7.73 2.51 33.75
N THR A 49 7.41 3.20 34.85
CA THR A 49 6.07 3.16 35.46
C THR A 49 5.03 3.93 34.63
N SER A 50 5.43 4.98 33.90
CA SER A 50 4.54 5.69 32.97
C SER A 50 4.26 4.92 31.68
N LEU A 51 5.21 4.09 31.24
CA LEU A 51 5.09 3.27 30.02
C LEU A 51 4.22 2.02 30.18
N GLU A 52 3.96 1.54 31.40
CA GLU A 52 3.21 0.30 31.63
C GLU A 52 1.67 0.45 31.55
N GLY A 53 1.13 1.67 31.65
CA GLY A 53 -0.32 1.92 31.69
C GLY A 53 -1.06 1.14 32.80
N ASP A 54 -2.40 1.22 32.87
CA ASP A 54 -3.18 0.34 33.75
C ASP A 54 -3.12 -1.09 33.22
N GLY A 55 -2.33 -1.95 33.88
CA GLY A 55 -2.07 -3.36 33.55
C GLY A 55 -3.28 -4.31 33.58
N SER A 56 -4.49 -3.80 33.39
CA SER A 56 -5.75 -4.54 33.33
C SER A 56 -6.17 -4.91 31.90
N ASN A 57 -5.52 -4.38 30.86
CA ASN A 57 -5.90 -4.61 29.46
C ASN A 57 -4.92 -5.53 28.68
N PRO A 58 -5.30 -6.78 28.35
CA PRO A 58 -4.43 -7.75 27.66
C PRO A 58 -4.21 -7.47 26.16
N ALA A 59 -4.80 -6.43 25.58
CA ALA A 59 -4.65 -6.08 24.16
C ALA A 59 -3.36 -5.29 23.82
N TRP A 60 -2.48 -4.99 24.80
CA TRP A 60 -1.49 -3.91 24.68
C TRP A 60 -0.02 -4.37 24.67
N GLY A 61 0.28 -5.63 24.34
CA GLY A 61 1.64 -6.18 24.49
C GLY A 61 2.68 -5.76 23.45
N ALA A 62 2.27 -5.46 22.21
CA ALA A 62 3.19 -5.17 21.11
C ALA A 62 3.41 -3.65 20.89
N VAL A 63 2.33 -2.86 20.96
CA VAL A 63 2.36 -1.40 20.81
C VAL A 63 3.15 -0.73 21.94
N LEU A 64 2.92 -1.12 23.20
CA LEU A 64 3.68 -0.60 24.34
C LEU A 64 5.15 -1.03 24.31
N ALA A 65 5.47 -2.20 23.75
CA ALA A 65 6.85 -2.64 23.58
C ALA A 65 7.56 -1.87 22.46
N ALA A 66 6.87 -1.54 21.36
CA ALA A 66 7.41 -0.72 20.28
C ALA A 66 7.60 0.74 20.71
N GLN A 67 6.60 1.34 21.39
CA GLN A 67 6.70 2.68 21.97
C GLN A 67 7.81 2.76 23.02
N ALA A 68 7.92 1.77 23.91
CA ALA A 68 9.03 1.70 24.87
C ALA A 68 10.38 1.51 24.17
N VAL A 69 10.49 0.68 23.13
CA VAL A 69 11.74 0.50 22.35
C VAL A 69 12.12 1.78 21.61
N GLY A 70 11.17 2.53 21.05
CA GLY A 70 11.44 3.79 20.36
C GLY A 70 11.83 4.91 21.32
N VAL A 71 11.16 5.05 22.47
CA VAL A 71 11.57 5.99 23.54
C VAL A 71 12.97 5.63 24.11
N VAL A 72 13.28 4.33 24.24
CA VAL A 72 14.60 3.83 24.64
C VAL A 72 15.67 4.07 23.58
N ALA A 73 15.34 3.88 22.30
CA ALA A 73 16.24 4.13 21.18
C ALA A 73 16.51 5.63 21.01
N ILE A 74 15.51 6.47 21.26
CA ILE A 74 15.59 7.93 21.35
C ILE A 74 16.59 8.34 22.43
N ASP A 75 16.42 7.91 23.69
CA ASP A 75 17.34 8.27 24.79
C ASP A 75 18.77 7.71 24.54
N GLY A 76 18.87 6.52 23.96
CA GLY A 76 20.16 5.91 23.57
C GLY A 76 20.89 6.66 22.45
N ALA A 77 20.17 7.16 21.44
CA ALA A 77 20.73 7.92 20.32
C ALA A 77 21.07 9.36 20.71
N LEU A 78 20.27 10.00 21.56
CA LEU A 78 20.50 11.35 22.09
C LEU A 78 21.80 11.47 22.89
N ARG A 79 22.22 10.39 23.57
CA ARG A 79 23.49 10.36 24.31
C ARG A 79 24.72 10.18 23.42
N GLN A 80 24.54 9.71 22.18
CA GLN A 80 25.62 9.52 21.21
C GLN A 80 25.82 10.73 20.28
N ASP A 81 24.79 11.57 20.07
CA ASP A 81 24.92 12.82 19.29
C ASP A 81 25.55 13.95 20.14
N SER A 82 26.87 13.83 20.29
CA SER A 82 27.67 14.55 21.26
C SER A 82 28.17 15.92 20.77
N ASP A 83 27.28 16.92 20.69
CA ASP A 83 27.69 18.34 20.58
C ASP A 83 27.05 19.27 21.64
N GLY A 84 26.22 18.72 22.55
CA GLY A 84 25.73 19.43 23.74
C GLY A 84 24.77 20.61 23.46
N ARG A 85 24.11 20.62 22.29
CA ARG A 85 23.07 21.60 21.92
C ARG A 85 21.73 20.89 21.78
N ILE A 86 21.21 20.39 22.90
CA ILE A 86 19.87 19.82 22.99
C ILE A 86 18.95 20.91 23.54
N GLU A 87 17.89 21.23 22.82
CA GLU A 87 16.82 22.12 23.29
C GLU A 87 15.67 21.26 23.84
N THR A 88 15.58 21.15 25.17
CA THR A 88 14.52 20.38 25.83
C THR A 88 13.23 21.18 26.02
N LEU A 89 12.10 20.64 25.56
CA LEU A 89 10.76 21.20 25.67
C LEU A 89 9.91 20.35 26.63
N ALA A 90 9.48 20.95 27.74
CA ALA A 90 8.77 20.24 28.82
C ALA A 90 7.42 20.87 29.20
N LYS A 91 6.89 21.79 28.37
CA LYS A 91 5.61 22.49 28.62
C LYS A 91 5.03 23.08 27.34
N ALA A 92 3.71 23.29 27.32
CA ALA A 92 3.01 23.99 26.24
C ALA A 92 3.64 25.36 25.93
N GLY A 93 3.64 25.71 24.64
CA GLY A 93 4.18 27.00 24.18
C GLY A 93 4.48 27.07 22.70
N THR A 94 5.17 28.14 22.32
CA THR A 94 5.71 28.33 20.97
C THR A 94 7.22 28.53 21.07
N TYR A 95 7.97 27.75 20.30
CA TYR A 95 9.42 27.68 20.34
C TYR A 95 10.00 27.90 18.94
N ASN A 96 11.19 28.47 18.87
CA ASN A 96 11.94 28.59 17.63
C ASN A 96 13.19 27.73 17.76
N VAL A 97 13.36 26.78 16.85
CA VAL A 97 14.51 25.89 16.86
C VAL A 97 15.78 26.68 16.58
N THR A 98 16.70 26.65 17.52
CA THR A 98 18.05 27.23 17.36
C THR A 98 19.16 26.21 17.53
N ALA A 99 18.81 25.01 17.98
CA ALA A 99 19.68 23.88 18.26
C ALA A 99 19.73 22.90 17.07
N GLY A 100 20.73 22.01 17.06
CA GLY A 100 20.80 20.90 16.11
C GLY A 100 19.89 19.74 16.48
N THR A 101 19.49 19.66 17.75
CA THR A 101 18.62 18.62 18.30
C THR A 101 17.59 19.22 19.25
N VAL A 102 16.33 18.84 19.10
CA VAL A 102 15.19 19.23 19.96
C VAL A 102 14.61 17.97 20.58
N GLU A 103 14.35 18.02 21.88
CA GLU A 103 13.83 16.90 22.66
C GLU A 103 12.55 17.33 23.38
N ILE A 104 11.49 16.54 23.27
CA ILE A 104 10.17 16.89 23.83
C ILE A 104 9.76 15.80 24.83
N GLY A 105 9.49 16.22 26.07
CA GLY A 105 8.84 15.37 27.07
C GLY A 105 9.72 14.38 27.86
N SER A 106 11.01 14.21 27.54
CA SER A 106 11.87 13.24 28.26
C SER A 106 12.26 13.65 29.69
N GLU A 107 12.33 14.96 29.98
CA GLU A 107 12.72 15.45 31.31
C GLU A 107 11.55 15.56 32.31
N THR A 108 10.32 15.14 31.93
CA THR A 108 9.16 15.27 32.81
C THR A 108 8.96 14.06 33.73
N ASN A 109 8.42 14.31 34.94
CA ASN A 109 8.13 13.26 35.94
C ASN A 109 6.94 12.34 35.55
N GLY A 110 6.50 12.38 34.29
CA GLY A 110 5.37 11.65 33.71
C GLY A 110 5.24 11.99 32.23
N VAL A 111 4.34 11.28 31.52
CA VAL A 111 4.07 11.51 30.09
C VAL A 111 3.64 12.96 29.88
N LEU A 112 4.32 13.67 28.97
CA LEU A 112 3.92 15.01 28.56
C LEU A 112 2.68 14.87 27.68
N ASP A 113 1.64 15.65 27.96
CA ASP A 113 0.43 15.74 27.14
C ASP A 113 0.08 17.22 27.03
N GLN A 114 0.69 17.89 26.05
CA GLN A 114 0.59 19.34 25.89
C GLN A 114 0.29 19.73 24.44
N THR A 115 0.09 21.02 24.20
CA THR A 115 0.14 21.56 22.84
C THR A 115 1.41 22.37 22.67
N ILE A 116 2.32 21.88 21.83
CA ILE A 116 3.62 22.50 21.57
C ILE A 116 3.68 22.94 20.12
N ASN A 117 4.10 24.18 19.89
CA ASN A 117 4.27 24.73 18.55
C ASN A 117 5.75 25.03 18.33
N ILE A 118 6.32 24.53 17.24
CA ILE A 118 7.74 24.64 16.94
C ILE A 118 7.89 25.30 15.57
N GLN A 119 8.76 26.30 15.49
CA GLN A 119 9.17 26.94 14.24
C GLN A 119 10.61 26.53 13.91
N GLY A 120 10.77 25.81 12.81
CA GLY A 120 12.04 25.33 12.30
C GLY A 120 12.94 26.47 11.83
N GLY A 121 14.24 26.29 12.02
CA GLY A 121 15.27 27.23 11.61
C GLY A 121 15.82 26.98 10.20
N SER A 122 16.93 27.63 9.89
CA SER A 122 17.69 27.38 8.65
C SER A 122 18.76 26.29 8.79
N GLY A 123 19.01 25.81 10.01
CA GLY A 123 19.94 24.70 10.28
C GLY A 123 19.22 23.36 10.28
N SER A 124 19.96 22.29 9.98
CA SER A 124 19.44 20.92 10.12
C SER A 124 19.09 20.64 11.58
N THR A 125 17.94 19.98 11.79
CA THR A 125 17.39 19.71 13.12
C THR A 125 16.93 18.26 13.24
N ASN A 126 17.38 17.56 14.27
CA ASN A 126 16.79 16.31 14.72
C ASN A 126 15.75 16.64 15.80
N VAL A 127 14.51 16.15 15.67
CA VAL A 127 13.45 16.36 16.66
C VAL A 127 13.03 15.01 17.20
N MET A 128 13.07 14.86 18.52
CA MET A 128 12.58 13.66 19.18
C MET A 128 11.37 14.03 20.02
N ASP A 129 10.23 13.49 19.63
CA ASP A 129 8.92 13.83 20.17
C ASP A 129 8.34 12.68 20.99
N GLY A 130 8.36 12.84 22.31
CA GLY A 130 7.70 11.95 23.26
C GLY A 130 6.47 12.58 23.92
N ASP A 131 5.91 13.68 23.38
CA ASP A 131 4.65 14.25 23.84
C ASP A 131 3.48 13.36 23.37
N ASP A 132 2.64 12.91 24.30
CA ASP A 132 1.39 12.18 24.02
C ASP A 132 0.25 13.14 23.66
N GLY A 133 0.53 14.45 23.70
CA GLY A 133 -0.37 15.53 23.31
C GLY A 133 -0.30 15.82 21.81
N THR A 134 -0.18 17.11 21.46
CA THR A 134 -0.12 17.56 20.06
C THR A 134 1.08 18.44 19.82
N VAL A 135 1.93 18.05 18.88
CA VAL A 135 3.06 18.86 18.44
C VAL A 135 2.84 19.38 17.03
N VAL A 136 2.78 20.70 16.91
CA VAL A 136 2.73 21.41 15.62
C VAL A 136 4.14 21.84 15.25
N TYR A 137 4.72 21.24 14.20
CA TYR A 137 6.04 21.60 13.71
C TYR A 137 5.94 22.29 12.34
N ALA A 138 6.32 23.57 12.28
CA ALA A 138 6.40 24.33 11.04
C ALA A 138 7.85 24.41 10.55
N GLY A 139 8.16 23.74 9.44
CA GLY A 139 9.50 23.65 8.85
C GLY A 139 10.05 24.99 8.38
N GLY A 140 11.38 25.12 8.49
CA GLY A 140 12.14 26.27 8.03
C GLY A 140 12.84 26.01 6.69
N SER A 141 14.08 26.45 6.56
CA SER A 141 14.90 26.12 5.37
C SER A 141 15.95 25.05 5.63
N GLY A 142 16.11 24.61 6.88
CA GLY A 142 16.95 23.49 7.24
C GLY A 142 16.22 22.16 7.02
N ASN A 143 16.99 21.08 6.88
CA ASN A 143 16.44 19.72 6.84
C ASN A 143 15.98 19.30 8.23
N VAL A 144 14.86 18.61 8.32
CA VAL A 144 14.33 18.08 9.58
C VAL A 144 14.30 16.58 9.56
N ASP A 145 14.76 15.97 10.65
CA ASP A 145 14.63 14.54 10.93
C ASP A 145 13.78 14.39 12.20
N TYR A 146 12.48 14.10 12.04
CA TYR A 146 11.47 14.16 13.10
C TYR A 146 11.06 12.76 13.55
N TYR A 147 11.18 12.45 14.83
CA TYR A 147 10.83 11.15 15.42
C TYR A 147 9.61 11.31 16.34
N ALA A 148 8.42 10.99 15.80
CA ALA A 148 7.13 11.02 16.48
C ALA A 148 6.87 9.69 17.20
N ALA A 149 7.17 9.64 18.50
CA ALA A 149 7.05 8.41 19.29
C ALA A 149 5.64 8.15 19.81
N ALA A 150 4.86 9.21 20.03
CA ALA A 150 3.52 9.20 20.63
C ALA A 150 2.74 10.46 20.23
N GLY A 151 1.49 10.55 20.67
CA GLY A 151 0.63 11.73 20.46
C GLY A 151 0.24 11.96 19.00
N ASP A 152 -0.21 13.19 18.72
CA ASP A 152 -0.60 13.62 17.38
C ASP A 152 0.41 14.66 16.85
N THR A 153 1.10 14.36 15.74
CA THR A 153 1.98 15.33 15.08
C THR A 153 1.24 16.09 13.98
N PHE A 154 1.39 17.41 13.94
CA PHE A 154 1.02 18.24 12.80
C PHE A 154 2.27 18.85 12.17
N PHE A 155 2.77 18.25 11.09
CA PHE A 155 4.00 18.68 10.43
C PHE A 155 3.70 19.47 9.16
N LEU A 156 4.20 20.70 9.07
CA LEU A 156 4.20 21.49 7.83
C LEU A 156 5.63 21.55 7.30
N SER A 157 5.86 21.02 6.10
CA SER A 157 7.21 20.94 5.55
C SER A 157 7.79 22.31 5.19
N GLY A 158 9.10 22.45 5.37
CA GLY A 158 9.82 23.65 5.02
C GLY A 158 10.28 23.63 3.57
N THR A 159 11.36 24.36 3.26
CA THR A 159 12.11 24.18 1.98
C THR A 159 13.22 23.13 2.09
N GLY A 160 13.42 22.56 3.28
CA GLY A 160 14.38 21.50 3.55
C GLY A 160 13.96 20.14 3.00
N GLN A 161 14.89 19.19 3.04
CA GLN A 161 14.58 17.77 2.84
C GLN A 161 14.20 17.18 4.19
N ASP A 162 12.90 16.98 4.39
CA ASP A 162 12.33 16.61 5.69
C ASP A 162 11.98 15.11 5.71
N VAL A 163 12.35 14.42 6.78
CA VAL A 163 12.02 13.02 7.06
C VAL A 163 11.27 12.95 8.38
N ILE A 164 10.15 12.22 8.40
CA ILE A 164 9.27 12.07 9.55
C ILE A 164 9.11 10.58 9.83
N HIS A 165 9.49 10.18 11.04
CA HIS A 165 9.45 8.83 11.57
C HIS A 165 8.27 8.72 12.54
N THR A 166 7.22 7.98 12.20
CA THR A 166 6.04 7.79 13.07
C THR A 166 6.05 6.39 13.70
N MET A 167 5.45 6.23 14.89
CA MET A 167 5.23 4.90 15.52
C MET A 167 3.78 4.63 15.93
N GLY A 168 2.91 5.64 15.93
CA GLY A 168 1.54 5.54 16.39
C GLY A 168 0.95 6.93 16.66
N GLY A 169 -0.36 6.99 16.85
CA GLY A 169 -1.09 8.26 16.93
C GLY A 169 -1.82 8.61 15.63
N THR A 170 -2.40 9.80 15.57
CA THR A 170 -2.98 10.36 14.34
C THR A 170 -2.09 11.49 13.84
N ASP A 171 -1.14 11.15 12.97
CA ASP A 171 -0.17 12.10 12.45
C ASP A 171 -0.66 12.74 11.15
N THR A 172 -0.52 14.06 11.07
CA THR A 172 -0.90 14.87 9.92
C THR A 172 0.31 15.56 9.29
N ILE A 173 0.62 15.24 8.03
CA ILE A 173 1.80 15.77 7.32
C ILE A 173 1.36 16.54 6.09
N TYR A 174 1.79 17.81 6.01
CA TYR A 174 1.60 18.68 4.86
C TYR A 174 2.91 18.92 4.14
N ALA A 175 2.98 18.50 2.87
CA ALA A 175 3.99 18.98 1.94
C ALA A 175 3.66 20.43 1.54
N TYR A 176 4.35 21.41 2.13
CA TYR A 176 4.10 22.84 1.90
C TYR A 176 5.09 23.44 0.92
N ASP A 177 6.38 23.48 1.27
CA ASP A 177 7.46 24.04 0.43
C ASP A 177 8.48 22.98 -0.05
N SER A 178 8.27 21.71 0.33
CA SER A 178 9.13 20.57 -0.01
C SER A 178 8.34 19.27 -0.21
N THR A 179 9.07 18.15 -0.39
CA THR A 179 8.54 16.80 -0.64
C THR A 179 8.94 15.91 0.55
N PRO A 180 8.29 16.05 1.72
CA PRO A 180 8.67 15.32 2.92
C PRO A 180 8.48 13.82 2.73
N THR A 181 9.34 13.04 3.38
CA THR A 181 9.27 11.57 3.40
C THR A 181 8.79 11.10 4.77
N VAL A 182 7.72 10.34 4.82
CA VAL A 182 7.25 9.65 6.02
C VAL A 182 7.75 8.21 5.99
N THR A 183 8.23 7.73 7.13
CA THR A 183 8.76 6.39 7.37
C THR A 183 8.45 5.98 8.81
N GLY A 184 8.80 4.76 9.19
CA GLY A 184 8.98 4.41 10.60
C GLY A 184 10.25 3.57 10.79
N ASP A 185 11.33 3.92 10.09
CA ASP A 185 12.64 3.37 10.41
C ASP A 185 13.16 3.98 11.72
N TRP A 186 12.99 3.28 12.83
CA TRP A 186 13.50 3.69 14.15
C TRP A 186 14.88 3.11 14.46
N THR A 187 15.50 2.40 13.51
CA THR A 187 16.65 1.52 13.81
C THR A 187 18.00 2.23 13.74
N ALA A 188 18.05 3.49 13.29
CA ALA A 188 19.27 4.32 13.34
C ALA A 188 18.98 5.83 13.29
N PRO A 189 18.68 6.49 14.43
CA PRO A 189 18.50 7.93 14.46
C PRO A 189 19.76 8.66 13.95
N GLY A 190 19.61 9.49 12.90
CA GLY A 190 20.71 10.27 12.31
C GLY A 190 21.58 9.56 11.24
N ALA A 191 21.24 8.35 10.81
CA ALA A 191 21.96 7.66 9.72
C ALA A 191 21.25 7.85 8.37
N VAL A 192 21.56 8.93 7.63
CA VAL A 192 21.19 9.04 6.21
C VAL A 192 22.12 8.14 5.39
N THR A 193 21.95 6.81 5.49
CA THR A 193 22.64 5.86 4.62
C THR A 193 21.63 5.04 3.83
N GLY A 194 21.29 5.56 2.65
CA GLY A 194 20.82 4.87 1.44
C GLY A 194 20.00 3.59 1.62
N THR A 195 18.76 3.65 1.08
CA THR A 195 17.64 2.71 1.23
C THR A 195 17.07 2.73 2.64
N ALA A 196 16.16 3.68 2.89
CA ALA A 196 15.33 3.71 4.08
C ALA A 196 14.62 2.36 4.22
N THR A 197 14.77 1.74 5.40
CA THR A 197 14.17 0.43 5.64
C THR A 197 12.68 0.64 5.97
N GLN A 198 11.83 -0.13 5.30
CA GLN A 198 10.38 0.03 5.33
C GLN A 198 9.84 -0.32 6.76
N PHE A 199 8.72 0.28 7.22
CA PHE A 199 8.16 0.19 8.60
C PHE A 199 6.79 -0.49 8.76
N SER A 200 6.53 -1.22 9.85
CA SER A 200 5.32 -2.05 10.07
C SER A 200 4.20 -1.40 10.87
N GLY A 201 4.08 -0.07 10.83
CA GLY A 201 2.89 0.73 11.15
C GLY A 201 2.34 0.74 12.59
N ALA A 202 2.32 -0.41 13.26
CA ALA A 202 1.57 -0.67 14.49
C ALA A 202 0.10 -0.20 14.44
N GLU A 203 -0.54 -0.26 13.26
CA GLU A 203 -1.91 0.24 13.00
C GLU A 203 -2.03 1.78 13.05
N SER A 204 -0.99 2.52 12.62
CA SER A 204 -1.01 3.99 12.62
C SER A 204 -2.05 4.56 11.65
N THR A 205 -2.56 5.75 11.96
CA THR A 205 -3.39 6.53 11.02
C THR A 205 -2.61 7.76 10.58
N LEU A 206 -2.37 7.87 9.27
CA LEU A 206 -1.58 8.93 8.66
C LEU A 206 -2.44 9.76 7.72
N ASP A 207 -2.60 11.04 8.03
CA ASP A 207 -3.24 12.02 7.16
C ASP A 207 -2.17 12.79 6.36
N VAL A 208 -1.99 12.47 5.07
CA VAL A 208 -0.99 13.11 4.20
C VAL A 208 -1.63 14.00 3.14
N TYR A 209 -1.01 15.16 2.93
CA TYR A 209 -1.52 16.18 2.01
C TYR A 209 -0.46 16.62 0.99
N ASN A 210 -0.88 16.68 -0.27
CA ASN A 210 -0.06 17.09 -1.43
C ASN A 210 1.12 16.13 -1.66
N GLY A 211 2.30 16.60 -2.10
CA GLY A 211 3.42 15.79 -2.57
C GLY A 211 4.17 14.95 -1.52
N VAL A 212 3.53 14.45 -0.48
CA VAL A 212 4.17 13.59 0.54
C VAL A 212 4.52 12.23 -0.05
N VAL A 213 5.67 11.69 0.34
CA VAL A 213 6.09 10.31 0.05
C VAL A 213 6.00 9.51 1.33
N VAL A 214 5.25 8.40 1.32
CA VAL A 214 5.11 7.46 2.44
C VAL A 214 5.88 6.18 2.10
N GLN A 215 6.75 5.74 3.00
CA GLN A 215 7.45 4.47 2.91
C GLN A 215 6.89 3.52 3.98
N ASP A 216 6.20 2.49 3.50
CA ASP A 216 5.35 1.61 4.31
C ASP A 216 5.82 0.15 4.17
N THR A 217 5.63 -0.69 5.21
CA THR A 217 5.72 -2.15 5.09
C THR A 217 4.41 -2.84 5.28
N GLU A 218 3.62 -2.59 6.34
CA GLU A 218 2.42 -3.39 6.64
C GLU A 218 1.48 -2.74 7.68
N TYR A 219 0.17 -2.95 7.48
CA TYR A 219 -0.94 -2.68 8.40
C TYR A 219 -1.22 -1.19 8.74
N ASP A 220 -1.01 -0.27 7.81
CA ASP A 220 -1.28 1.16 8.04
C ASP A 220 -2.61 1.65 7.44
N THR A 221 -3.18 2.70 8.05
CA THR A 221 -4.28 3.47 7.46
C THR A 221 -3.77 4.81 6.94
N VAL A 222 -3.66 4.97 5.62
CA VAL A 222 -3.16 6.19 4.99
C VAL A 222 -4.31 6.94 4.32
N ASN A 223 -4.64 8.11 4.84
CA ASN A 223 -5.60 9.03 4.24
C ASN A 223 -4.86 10.07 3.40
N THR A 224 -5.25 10.22 2.15
CA THR A 224 -4.61 11.18 1.23
C THR A 224 -5.63 12.21 0.77
N ALA A 225 -5.22 13.48 0.72
CA ALA A 225 -6.04 14.54 0.18
C ALA A 225 -5.22 15.65 -0.49
N ASP A 226 -5.88 16.42 -1.35
CA ASP A 226 -5.37 17.70 -1.83
C ASP A 226 -5.99 18.82 -0.98
N SER A 227 -5.17 19.77 -0.54
CA SER A 227 -5.61 20.92 0.28
C SER A 227 -5.98 22.14 -0.58
N ASP A 228 -6.99 21.99 -1.45
CA ASP A 228 -7.42 23.06 -2.37
C ASP A 228 -8.12 24.28 -1.70
N GLY A 229 -8.23 24.31 -0.36
CA GLY A 229 -9.21 25.19 0.32
C GLY A 229 -8.69 26.29 1.26
N PHE A 230 -7.49 26.17 1.86
CA PHE A 230 -7.08 27.08 2.95
C PHE A 230 -5.82 27.92 2.65
N PHE A 231 -4.88 27.43 1.82
CA PHE A 231 -3.60 28.11 1.58
C PHE A 231 -3.36 28.66 0.16
N ASN A 232 -4.33 28.52 -0.76
CA ASN A 232 -4.39 29.12 -2.10
C ASN A 232 -3.02 29.55 -2.71
N SER A 233 -2.43 28.67 -3.52
CA SER A 233 -1.31 28.86 -4.48
C SER A 233 0.01 28.10 -4.21
N ARG A 234 0.04 26.81 -4.55
CA ARG A 234 1.13 26.16 -5.33
C ARG A 234 0.74 24.72 -5.66
N SER A 235 -0.02 24.60 -6.74
CA SER A 235 -0.58 23.40 -7.37
C SER A 235 0.45 22.50 -8.08
N ASP A 236 1.72 22.46 -7.65
CA ASP A 236 2.77 21.90 -8.50
C ASP A 236 3.22 20.49 -8.07
N ASN A 237 2.74 19.98 -6.92
CA ASN A 237 2.96 18.59 -6.54
C ASN A 237 1.72 18.00 -5.83
N ALA A 238 0.67 17.73 -6.60
CA ALA A 238 -0.64 17.26 -6.11
C ALA A 238 -0.72 15.73 -5.92
N THR A 239 0.40 15.02 -6.05
CA THR A 239 0.44 13.55 -6.07
C THR A 239 1.13 13.02 -4.82
N VAL A 240 0.38 12.30 -3.99
CA VAL A 240 0.94 11.50 -2.89
C VAL A 240 1.55 10.22 -3.48
N THR A 241 2.71 9.82 -2.98
CA THR A 241 3.34 8.54 -3.31
C THR A 241 3.36 7.63 -2.10
N ILE A 242 2.89 6.39 -2.24
CA ILE A 242 3.04 5.33 -1.25
C ILE A 242 3.97 4.27 -1.84
N ASN A 243 4.98 3.86 -1.08
CA ASN A 243 6.01 2.91 -1.51
C ASN A 243 6.18 1.79 -0.48
N GLY A 244 5.86 0.56 -0.91
CA GLY A 244 5.74 -0.60 -0.03
C GLY A 244 4.41 -0.60 0.73
N GLY A 245 4.22 -1.64 1.53
CA GLY A 245 2.99 -1.84 2.30
C GLY A 245 2.34 -3.20 2.00
N ALA A 246 1.95 -3.93 3.04
CA ALA A 246 1.09 -5.08 2.92
C ALA A 246 -0.06 -5.04 3.92
N HIS A 247 -1.25 -5.42 3.47
CA HIS A 247 -2.47 -5.36 4.29
C HIS A 247 -2.90 -3.95 4.70
N ASP A 248 -2.53 -2.91 3.95
CA ASP A 248 -2.84 -1.52 4.30
C ASP A 248 -4.24 -1.12 3.86
N THR A 249 -4.77 -0.08 4.49
CA THR A 249 -5.98 0.61 4.05
C THR A 249 -5.64 2.03 3.61
N ILE A 250 -5.71 2.27 2.30
CA ILE A 250 -5.38 3.57 1.71
C ILE A 250 -6.67 4.26 1.26
N ASN A 251 -7.00 5.40 1.87
CA ASN A 251 -8.13 6.23 1.47
C ASN A 251 -7.64 7.32 0.49
N ALA A 252 -7.85 7.08 -0.81
CA ALA A 252 -7.34 7.93 -1.89
C ALA A 252 -8.31 9.08 -2.23
N GLY A 253 -8.12 10.24 -1.59
CA GLY A 253 -8.86 11.48 -1.86
C GLY A 253 -8.30 12.32 -3.03
N THR A 254 -7.08 12.03 -3.48
CA THR A 254 -6.40 12.70 -4.61
C THR A 254 -5.80 11.66 -5.59
N ALA A 255 -5.08 12.13 -6.61
CA ALA A 255 -4.26 11.26 -7.46
C ALA A 255 -3.15 10.60 -6.62
N LEU A 256 -3.06 9.28 -6.72
CA LEU A 256 -2.18 8.45 -5.91
C LEU A 256 -1.21 7.68 -6.80
N VAL A 257 0.07 7.74 -6.46
CA VAL A 257 1.09 6.85 -6.98
C VAL A 257 1.36 5.79 -5.93
N VAL A 258 1.35 4.52 -6.33
CA VAL A 258 1.67 3.39 -5.46
C VAL A 258 2.80 2.57 -6.06
N GLN A 259 3.64 2.01 -5.20
CA GLN A 259 4.77 1.16 -5.58
C GLN A 259 4.82 0.00 -4.60
N ASP A 260 5.03 -1.22 -5.09
CA ASP A 260 5.35 -2.40 -4.27
C ASP A 260 4.32 -2.75 -3.15
N LEU A 261 3.03 -2.50 -3.37
CA LEU A 261 1.94 -2.96 -2.47
C LEU A 261 1.69 -4.48 -2.60
N ASP A 262 1.24 -5.13 -1.53
CA ASP A 262 0.78 -6.53 -1.49
C ASP A 262 -0.43 -6.69 -0.56
N ASP A 263 -1.50 -7.37 -0.97
CA ASP A 263 -2.72 -7.55 -0.16
C ASP A 263 -3.33 -6.25 0.44
N SER A 264 -3.13 -5.10 -0.20
CA SER A 264 -3.60 -3.81 0.32
C SER A 264 -4.94 -3.39 -0.28
N THR A 265 -5.75 -2.67 0.50
CA THR A 265 -7.05 -2.13 0.10
C THR A 265 -6.96 -0.63 -0.17
N ILE A 266 -7.23 -0.22 -1.41
CA ILE A 266 -7.27 1.18 -1.83
C ILE A 266 -8.73 1.62 -2.04
N ASN A 267 -9.21 2.53 -1.21
CA ASN A 267 -10.51 3.17 -1.33
C ASN A 267 -10.39 4.44 -2.19
N ALA A 268 -10.61 4.31 -3.50
CA ALA A 268 -10.53 5.42 -4.44
C ALA A 268 -11.79 6.30 -4.43
N SER A 269 -11.61 7.60 -4.24
CA SER A 269 -12.67 8.59 -4.47
C SER A 269 -13.10 8.60 -5.96
N GLN A 270 -14.21 9.28 -6.29
CA GLN A 270 -14.90 9.12 -7.59
C GLN A 270 -14.07 9.37 -8.87
N SER A 271 -12.88 9.99 -8.73
CA SER A 271 -12.02 10.37 -9.86
C SER A 271 -10.52 10.17 -9.59
N ALA A 272 -10.12 9.40 -8.57
CA ALA A 272 -8.71 9.19 -8.29
C ALA A 272 -8.04 8.44 -9.46
N ALA A 273 -6.98 9.04 -10.01
CA ALA A 273 -6.07 8.35 -10.91
C ALA A 273 -5.04 7.61 -10.03
N LEU A 274 -5.02 6.29 -10.13
CA LEU A 274 -4.09 5.42 -9.44
C LEU A 274 -2.99 5.01 -10.41
N THR A 275 -1.74 5.24 -10.05
CA THR A 275 -0.59 4.85 -10.87
C THR A 275 0.30 3.92 -10.07
N PHE A 276 0.36 2.66 -10.48
CA PHE A 276 1.28 1.66 -9.98
C PHE A 276 2.60 1.75 -10.77
N ILE A 277 3.72 2.02 -10.10
CA ILE A 277 5.04 2.15 -10.76
C ILE A 277 5.81 0.83 -10.78
N SER A 278 5.68 0.04 -9.71
CA SER A 278 6.18 -1.33 -9.60
C SER A 278 5.16 -2.19 -8.83
N ALA A 279 5.04 -3.46 -9.22
CA ALA A 279 4.27 -4.45 -8.47
C ALA A 279 5.23 -5.19 -7.53
N SER A 280 4.77 -5.52 -6.32
CA SER A 280 5.52 -6.39 -5.42
C SER A 280 5.74 -7.74 -6.12
N THR A 281 6.92 -8.33 -6.02
CA THR A 281 7.18 -9.64 -6.63
C THR A 281 7.84 -10.58 -5.62
N PRO A 282 7.28 -11.78 -5.39
CA PRO A 282 5.99 -12.29 -5.88
C PRO A 282 4.80 -11.68 -5.12
N MET A 283 3.75 -11.23 -5.83
CA MET A 283 2.46 -10.91 -5.20
C MET A 283 1.90 -12.20 -4.60
N LEU A 284 1.70 -12.24 -3.29
CA LEU A 284 1.12 -13.41 -2.62
C LEU A 284 -0.41 -13.32 -2.63
N VAL A 285 -0.95 -12.10 -2.66
CA VAL A 285 -2.38 -11.81 -2.70
C VAL A 285 -2.64 -10.56 -3.57
N ALA A 286 -3.75 -10.57 -4.31
CA ALA A 286 -4.14 -9.44 -5.15
C ALA A 286 -4.51 -8.21 -4.31
N ASP A 287 -4.06 -7.03 -4.75
CA ASP A 287 -4.54 -5.77 -4.21
C ASP A 287 -6.03 -5.59 -4.51
N THR A 288 -6.74 -4.84 -3.67
CA THR A 288 -8.16 -4.53 -3.87
C THR A 288 -8.41 -3.03 -4.01
N VAL A 289 -8.95 -2.59 -5.15
CA VAL A 289 -9.38 -1.20 -5.38
C VAL A 289 -10.90 -1.08 -5.29
N THR A 290 -11.38 -0.28 -4.34
CA THR A 290 -12.81 0.02 -4.17
C THR A 290 -13.12 1.48 -4.55
N GLY A 291 -14.39 1.84 -4.77
CA GLY A 291 -14.77 3.23 -5.07
C GLY A 291 -15.95 3.41 -6.01
N SER A 292 -16.16 4.62 -6.54
CA SER A 292 -17.14 4.84 -7.62
C SER A 292 -16.56 4.53 -8.98
N SER A 293 -15.36 4.99 -9.30
CA SER A 293 -14.66 4.68 -10.56
C SER A 293 -13.17 4.85 -10.31
N ALA A 294 -12.35 4.12 -11.04
CA ALA A 294 -10.89 4.21 -10.93
C ALA A 294 -10.27 4.15 -12.33
N THR A 295 -9.23 4.95 -12.55
CA THR A 295 -8.30 4.74 -13.66
C THR A 295 -6.99 4.27 -13.06
N ILE A 296 -6.57 3.08 -13.47
CA ILE A 296 -5.43 2.35 -12.94
C ILE A 296 -4.41 2.23 -14.07
N PHE A 297 -3.24 2.80 -13.83
CA PHE A 297 -2.06 2.56 -14.65
C PHE A 297 -1.17 1.57 -13.93
N GLY A 298 -0.79 0.49 -14.60
CA GLY A 298 -0.11 -0.65 -14.00
C GLY A 298 1.38 -0.71 -14.34
N ALA A 299 2.16 -1.24 -13.40
CA ALA A 299 3.52 -1.66 -13.65
C ALA A 299 3.59 -3.01 -14.40
N ALA A 300 4.75 -3.63 -14.41
CA ALA A 300 4.92 -5.00 -14.86
C ALA A 300 4.34 -6.01 -13.84
N GLY A 301 3.53 -6.97 -14.28
CA GLY A 301 3.10 -8.11 -13.45
C GLY A 301 2.11 -7.76 -12.35
N VAL A 302 1.21 -6.81 -12.61
CA VAL A 302 0.16 -6.36 -11.67
C VAL A 302 -0.84 -7.47 -11.37
N ASP A 303 -1.16 -7.70 -10.10
CA ASP A 303 -2.27 -8.53 -9.61
C ASP A 303 -3.27 -7.68 -8.82
N LEU A 304 -4.45 -7.44 -9.39
CA LEU A 304 -5.39 -6.45 -8.90
C LEU A 304 -6.84 -6.85 -9.10
N THR A 305 -7.64 -6.71 -8.04
CA THR A 305 -9.10 -6.81 -8.07
C THR A 305 -9.76 -5.44 -7.90
N ALA A 306 -10.70 -5.04 -8.77
CA ALA A 306 -11.55 -3.87 -8.52
C ALA A 306 -12.98 -4.23 -8.12
N THR A 307 -13.52 -3.45 -7.19
CA THR A 307 -14.91 -3.56 -6.72
C THR A 307 -15.70 -2.26 -6.91
N THR A 308 -15.26 -1.40 -7.84
CA THR A 308 -15.82 -0.06 -8.04
C THR A 308 -17.27 -0.07 -8.54
N SER A 309 -18.18 0.69 -7.94
CA SER A 309 -19.61 0.69 -8.34
C SER A 309 -19.88 1.16 -9.79
N GLY A 310 -18.97 1.95 -10.37
CA GLY A 310 -18.97 2.43 -11.75
C GLY A 310 -17.89 1.77 -12.61
N ARG A 311 -17.25 2.53 -13.51
CA ARG A 311 -16.29 1.96 -14.46
C ARG A 311 -14.89 1.88 -13.85
N ALA A 312 -14.27 0.71 -13.91
CA ALA A 312 -12.83 0.52 -13.70
C ALA A 312 -12.11 0.55 -15.07
N THR A 313 -11.03 1.32 -15.16
CA THR A 313 -10.22 1.44 -16.38
C THR A 313 -8.79 1.03 -16.05
N TYR A 314 -8.24 0.06 -16.75
CA TYR A 314 -6.90 -0.47 -16.54
C TYR A 314 -6.04 -0.30 -17.79
N TYR A 315 -4.84 0.22 -17.59
CA TYR A 315 -3.77 0.27 -18.58
C TYR A 315 -2.52 -0.33 -17.93
N ALA A 316 -2.31 -1.62 -18.15
CA ALA A 316 -1.10 -2.30 -17.70
C ALA A 316 0.02 -2.19 -18.74
N GLY A 317 1.17 -2.75 -18.39
CA GLY A 317 2.43 -2.62 -19.12
C GLY A 317 2.90 -3.93 -19.73
N SER A 318 3.97 -4.46 -19.14
CA SER A 318 4.65 -5.67 -19.64
C SER A 318 4.88 -6.62 -18.48
N GLY A 319 4.58 -7.90 -18.62
CA GLY A 319 4.64 -8.83 -17.50
C GLY A 319 3.52 -9.84 -17.66
N ASN A 320 3.24 -10.70 -16.69
CA ASN A 320 1.99 -11.45 -16.72
C ASN A 320 1.06 -10.78 -15.72
N GLU A 321 0.03 -10.10 -16.20
CA GLU A 321 -0.91 -9.37 -15.36
C GLU A 321 -2.14 -10.21 -15.00
N THR A 322 -2.63 -10.07 -13.78
CA THR A 322 -3.93 -10.56 -13.32
C THR A 322 -4.80 -9.35 -12.99
N LEU A 323 -5.77 -9.04 -13.85
CA LEU A 323 -6.69 -7.93 -13.65
C LEU A 323 -8.12 -8.47 -13.51
N ASP A 324 -8.65 -8.45 -12.29
CA ASP A 324 -10.00 -8.91 -11.98
C ASP A 324 -10.96 -7.72 -11.75
N GLY A 325 -11.96 -7.61 -12.62
CA GLY A 325 -13.05 -6.65 -12.50
C GLY A 325 -13.99 -6.91 -11.34
N GLY A 326 -13.89 -8.03 -10.62
CA GLY A 326 -14.60 -8.36 -9.39
C GLY A 326 -16.09 -8.01 -9.44
N THR A 327 -16.51 -7.09 -8.57
CA THR A 327 -17.89 -6.57 -8.56
C THR A 327 -18.04 -5.22 -9.24
N ALA A 328 -17.03 -4.77 -9.97
CA ALA A 328 -17.05 -3.50 -10.64
C ALA A 328 -18.24 -3.38 -11.61
N GLY A 329 -18.63 -2.14 -11.94
CA GLY A 329 -19.55 -1.89 -13.04
C GLY A 329 -18.93 -2.28 -14.38
N ALA A 330 -18.73 -1.33 -15.27
CA ALA A 330 -18.02 -1.59 -16.53
C ALA A 330 -16.52 -1.78 -16.28
N VAL A 331 -15.85 -2.63 -17.06
CA VAL A 331 -14.38 -2.72 -17.07
C VAL A 331 -13.86 -2.36 -18.45
N TYR A 332 -12.86 -1.50 -18.52
CA TYR A 332 -12.04 -1.32 -19.71
C TYR A 332 -10.62 -1.72 -19.35
N ALA A 333 -10.08 -2.78 -19.93
CA ALA A 333 -8.75 -3.28 -19.59
C ALA A 333 -7.89 -3.48 -20.82
N VAL A 334 -6.66 -2.97 -20.76
CA VAL A 334 -5.58 -3.22 -21.72
C VAL A 334 -4.39 -3.77 -20.95
N ALA A 335 -4.07 -5.06 -21.13
CA ALA A 335 -3.01 -5.72 -20.36
C ALA A 335 -1.61 -5.34 -20.87
N GLY A 336 -1.42 -5.43 -22.19
CA GLY A 336 -0.18 -5.01 -22.83
C GLY A 336 0.59 -6.19 -23.41
N SER A 337 1.75 -6.53 -22.85
CA SER A 337 2.54 -7.68 -23.32
C SER A 337 2.79 -8.66 -22.20
N GLY A 338 2.46 -9.93 -22.40
CA GLY A 338 2.37 -10.86 -21.29
C GLY A 338 1.66 -12.15 -21.60
N ASN A 339 1.43 -12.98 -20.58
CA ASN A 339 0.37 -13.97 -20.63
C ASN A 339 -0.61 -13.58 -19.53
N ASP A 340 -1.63 -12.82 -19.92
CA ASP A 340 -2.41 -12.03 -18.98
C ASP A 340 -3.74 -12.71 -18.67
N LEU A 341 -4.25 -12.50 -17.46
CA LEU A 341 -5.59 -12.90 -17.04
C LEU A 341 -6.46 -11.65 -16.87
N LEU A 342 -7.42 -11.46 -17.75
CA LEU A 342 -8.39 -10.37 -17.67
C LEU A 342 -9.79 -10.89 -17.36
N VAL A 343 -10.39 -10.37 -16.29
CA VAL A 343 -11.78 -10.67 -15.91
C VAL A 343 -12.60 -9.39 -15.93
N GLY A 344 -13.69 -9.40 -16.70
CA GLY A 344 -14.66 -8.30 -16.76
C GLY A 344 -15.53 -8.20 -15.49
N GLY A 345 -16.21 -7.07 -15.35
CA GLY A 345 -17.08 -6.79 -14.20
C GLY A 345 -18.54 -7.21 -14.40
N LYS A 346 -19.42 -6.62 -13.59
CA LYS A 346 -20.88 -6.83 -13.68
C LYS A 346 -21.54 -6.06 -14.82
N GLY A 347 -20.93 -4.96 -15.23
CA GLY A 347 -21.37 -4.09 -16.33
C GLY A 347 -20.70 -4.43 -17.66
N SER A 348 -21.08 -3.70 -18.70
CA SER A 348 -20.53 -3.92 -20.03
C SER A 348 -19.04 -3.60 -20.08
N SER A 349 -18.24 -4.56 -20.52
CA SER A 349 -16.78 -4.49 -20.45
C SER A 349 -16.13 -4.54 -21.82
N THR A 350 -14.92 -3.98 -21.94
CA THR A 350 -14.03 -4.13 -23.09
C THR A 350 -12.70 -4.66 -22.57
N LEU A 351 -12.27 -5.81 -23.10
CA LEU A 351 -11.04 -6.48 -22.68
C LEU A 351 -10.09 -6.62 -23.88
N VAL A 352 -8.87 -6.12 -23.71
CA VAL A 352 -7.77 -6.22 -24.67
C VAL A 352 -6.60 -6.90 -23.94
N GLY A 353 -6.33 -8.17 -24.25
CA GLY A 353 -5.17 -8.88 -23.70
C GLY A 353 -3.88 -8.24 -24.21
N GLY A 354 -3.56 -8.48 -25.47
CA GLY A 354 -2.48 -7.80 -26.16
C GLY A 354 -1.52 -8.82 -26.76
N MET A 355 -0.22 -8.66 -26.52
CA MET A 355 0.78 -9.59 -27.03
C MET A 355 1.00 -10.74 -26.06
N GLY A 356 0.91 -11.98 -26.55
CA GLY A 356 1.24 -13.20 -25.84
C GLY A 356 0.05 -14.15 -25.73
N ASN A 357 -0.03 -14.96 -24.67
CA ASN A 357 -1.12 -15.95 -24.55
C ASN A 357 -2.06 -15.55 -23.41
N ASP A 358 -3.16 -14.89 -23.76
CA ASP A 358 -4.02 -14.27 -22.76
C ASP A 358 -5.24 -15.14 -22.44
N THR A 359 -5.72 -15.03 -21.21
CA THR A 359 -6.97 -15.62 -20.74
C THR A 359 -7.97 -14.51 -20.44
N LEU A 360 -9.05 -14.47 -21.21
CA LEU A 360 -10.09 -13.46 -21.11
C LEU A 360 -11.38 -14.08 -20.59
N VAL A 361 -11.98 -13.44 -19.60
CA VAL A 361 -13.25 -13.81 -18.99
C VAL A 361 -14.16 -12.59 -19.00
N GLY A 362 -15.28 -12.64 -19.68
CA GLY A 362 -16.17 -11.49 -19.82
C GLY A 362 -16.93 -11.12 -18.55
N GLY A 363 -17.10 -12.04 -17.61
CA GLY A 363 -17.88 -11.80 -16.38
C GLY A 363 -19.38 -11.80 -16.66
N SER A 364 -20.17 -11.20 -15.75
CA SER A 364 -21.64 -11.25 -15.86
C SER A 364 -22.23 -10.19 -16.81
N GLY A 365 -21.45 -9.19 -17.20
CA GLY A 365 -21.85 -8.15 -18.15
C GLY A 365 -21.69 -8.57 -19.61
N ALA A 366 -22.24 -7.75 -20.52
CA ALA A 366 -21.98 -7.90 -21.95
C ALA A 366 -20.55 -7.44 -22.26
N THR A 367 -19.73 -8.31 -22.85
CA THR A 367 -18.30 -8.03 -23.01
C THR A 367 -17.88 -8.00 -24.47
N GLU A 368 -17.17 -6.93 -24.83
CA GLU A 368 -16.43 -6.83 -26.07
C GLU A 368 -14.99 -7.29 -25.86
N PHE A 369 -14.61 -8.39 -26.50
CA PHE A 369 -13.22 -8.85 -26.52
C PHE A 369 -12.57 -8.27 -27.77
N GLU A 370 -11.65 -7.33 -27.58
CA GLU A 370 -11.03 -6.59 -28.67
C GLU A 370 -9.63 -7.13 -28.98
N PHE A 371 -9.40 -7.46 -30.24
CA PHE A 371 -8.11 -7.88 -30.78
C PHE A 371 -7.63 -6.82 -31.77
N ILE A 372 -6.43 -6.30 -31.54
CA ILE A 372 -5.86 -5.21 -32.33
C ILE A 372 -4.74 -5.75 -33.22
N LYS A 373 -4.84 -5.54 -34.53
CA LYS A 373 -3.85 -6.02 -35.50
C LYS A 373 -2.45 -5.47 -35.18
N GLY A 374 -1.46 -6.36 -35.13
CA GLY A 374 -0.07 -5.99 -34.83
C GLY A 374 0.20 -5.65 -33.36
N LYS A 375 -0.82 -5.74 -32.49
CA LYS A 375 -0.68 -5.79 -31.04
C LYS A 375 -1.17 -7.12 -30.44
N GLY A 376 -1.64 -8.04 -31.27
CA GLY A 376 -1.89 -9.42 -30.90
C GLY A 376 -0.64 -10.29 -31.08
N GLY A 377 -0.86 -11.59 -30.95
CA GLY A 377 0.09 -12.63 -31.32
C GLY A 377 0.23 -13.64 -30.19
N GLY A 378 0.16 -14.93 -30.52
CA GLY A 378 0.08 -15.99 -29.52
C GLY A 378 -1.25 -16.72 -29.60
N THR A 379 -1.68 -17.31 -28.49
CA THR A 379 -2.89 -18.12 -28.38
C THR A 379 -3.73 -17.67 -27.19
N ASP A 380 -4.79 -16.94 -27.50
CA ASP A 380 -5.70 -16.39 -26.52
C ASP A 380 -6.87 -17.34 -26.26
N ILE A 381 -7.39 -17.30 -25.03
CA ILE A 381 -8.47 -18.14 -24.55
C ILE A 381 -9.59 -17.23 -24.02
N ILE A 382 -10.80 -17.38 -24.58
CA ILE A 382 -12.00 -16.77 -24.03
C ILE A 382 -12.83 -17.86 -23.32
N GLN A 383 -12.97 -17.74 -21.99
CA GLN A 383 -13.53 -18.82 -21.16
C GLN A 383 -15.06 -18.87 -21.08
N ASP A 384 -15.75 -17.77 -21.39
CA ASP A 384 -17.18 -17.61 -21.14
C ASP A 384 -17.93 -16.92 -22.28
N PHE A 385 -17.39 -17.01 -23.50
CA PHE A 385 -18.05 -16.42 -24.66
C PHE A 385 -19.48 -16.97 -24.82
N GLY A 386 -20.45 -16.06 -24.91
CA GLY A 386 -21.87 -16.41 -25.04
C GLY A 386 -22.58 -16.80 -23.74
N LYS A 387 -21.90 -16.87 -22.58
CA LYS A 387 -22.58 -17.06 -21.28
C LYS A 387 -23.42 -15.85 -20.88
N SER A 388 -22.97 -14.65 -21.27
CA SER A 388 -23.68 -13.38 -21.11
C SER A 388 -24.20 -12.90 -22.46
N ALA A 389 -25.43 -12.37 -22.48
CA ALA A 389 -26.00 -11.82 -23.71
C ALA A 389 -25.25 -10.55 -24.13
N GLY A 390 -24.98 -10.41 -25.43
CA GLY A 390 -24.32 -9.23 -25.98
C GLY A 390 -22.80 -9.31 -26.05
N ASN A 391 -22.18 -10.44 -25.69
CA ASN A 391 -20.76 -10.65 -25.93
C ASN A 391 -20.43 -10.55 -27.43
N ALA A 392 -19.36 -9.87 -27.77
CA ALA A 392 -18.93 -9.65 -29.13
C ALA A 392 -17.39 -9.65 -29.24
N ILE A 393 -16.90 -9.94 -30.43
CA ILE A 393 -15.49 -9.85 -30.78
C ILE A 393 -15.29 -8.63 -31.66
N LEU A 394 -14.38 -7.73 -31.28
CA LEU A 394 -13.98 -6.59 -32.08
C LEU A 394 -12.60 -6.85 -32.69
N LEU A 395 -12.50 -6.76 -34.02
CA LEU A 395 -11.25 -6.99 -34.75
C LEU A 395 -10.68 -5.68 -35.30
N SER A 396 -10.06 -4.90 -34.43
CA SER A 396 -9.53 -3.58 -34.75
C SER A 396 -8.32 -3.65 -35.68
N GLY A 397 -8.45 -3.09 -36.88
CA GLY A 397 -7.37 -3.02 -37.89
C GLY A 397 -7.22 -4.26 -38.78
N TYR A 398 -8.01 -5.30 -38.56
CA TYR A 398 -8.10 -6.46 -39.45
C TYR A 398 -9.05 -6.20 -40.63
N ASP A 399 -8.96 -7.02 -41.68
CA ASP A 399 -10.03 -7.11 -42.68
C ASP A 399 -11.20 -7.91 -42.08
N ALA A 400 -12.15 -7.20 -41.48
CA ALA A 400 -13.32 -7.77 -40.80
C ALA A 400 -14.61 -7.64 -41.63
N THR A 401 -14.54 -7.76 -42.96
CA THR A 401 -15.75 -7.87 -43.78
C THR A 401 -16.53 -9.16 -43.48
N PRO A 402 -17.86 -9.22 -43.69
CA PRO A 402 -18.61 -10.46 -43.49
C PRO A 402 -18.07 -11.66 -44.26
N ALA A 403 -17.47 -11.43 -45.44
CA ALA A 403 -16.87 -12.47 -46.26
C ALA A 403 -15.53 -12.98 -45.69
N SER A 404 -14.65 -12.09 -45.21
CA SER A 404 -13.38 -12.49 -44.61
C SER A 404 -13.62 -13.22 -43.28
N ILE A 405 -14.56 -12.75 -42.45
CA ILE A 405 -14.96 -13.44 -41.21
C ILE A 405 -15.53 -14.83 -41.53
N GLN A 406 -16.40 -14.96 -42.54
CA GLN A 406 -16.93 -16.28 -42.92
C GLN A 406 -15.79 -17.21 -43.38
N SER A 407 -14.84 -16.71 -44.17
CA SER A 407 -13.69 -17.51 -44.61
C SER A 407 -12.78 -17.95 -43.45
N MET A 408 -12.66 -17.12 -42.40
CA MET A 408 -11.94 -17.49 -41.16
C MET A 408 -12.71 -18.57 -40.39
N LEU A 409 -14.03 -18.42 -40.25
CA LEU A 409 -14.89 -19.41 -39.57
C LEU A 409 -14.91 -20.76 -40.29
N ASP A 410 -14.90 -20.77 -41.63
CA ASP A 410 -14.82 -22.01 -42.43
C ASP A 410 -13.50 -22.78 -42.23
N GLN A 411 -12.45 -22.08 -41.77
CA GLN A 411 -11.14 -22.65 -41.43
C GLN A 411 -10.98 -22.94 -39.92
N ALA A 412 -12.00 -22.65 -39.11
CA ALA A 412 -11.94 -22.84 -37.68
C ALA A 412 -11.81 -24.32 -37.32
N THR A 413 -11.05 -24.61 -36.27
CA THR A 413 -10.93 -25.96 -35.72
C THR A 413 -11.91 -26.13 -34.58
N ILE A 414 -12.79 -27.14 -34.65
CA ILE A 414 -13.68 -27.51 -33.54
C ILE A 414 -13.15 -28.80 -32.92
N SER A 415 -12.74 -28.73 -31.65
CA SER A 415 -12.19 -29.89 -30.92
C SER A 415 -12.51 -29.78 -29.43
N GLY A 416 -12.91 -30.91 -28.81
CA GLY A 416 -13.17 -30.96 -27.37
C GLY A 416 -14.30 -30.02 -26.90
N GLY A 417 -15.22 -29.61 -27.78
CA GLY A 417 -16.28 -28.64 -27.47
C GLY A 417 -15.86 -27.18 -27.58
N ASN A 418 -14.64 -26.90 -28.03
CA ASN A 418 -14.11 -25.55 -28.22
C ASN A 418 -13.96 -25.24 -29.72
N THR A 419 -14.06 -23.98 -30.09
CA THR A 419 -13.74 -23.48 -31.44
C THR A 419 -12.48 -22.63 -31.38
N THR A 420 -11.52 -22.89 -32.26
CA THR A 420 -10.31 -22.08 -32.43
C THR A 420 -10.30 -21.46 -33.81
N VAL A 421 -10.13 -20.14 -33.88
CA VAL A 421 -9.96 -19.37 -35.12
C VAL A 421 -8.54 -18.81 -35.19
N SER A 422 -8.06 -18.51 -36.39
CA SER A 422 -6.75 -17.88 -36.61
C SER A 422 -6.91 -16.61 -37.41
N LEU A 423 -6.29 -15.53 -36.96
CA LEU A 423 -6.25 -14.23 -37.62
C LEU A 423 -5.06 -14.16 -38.61
N ASP A 424 -5.04 -13.11 -39.44
CA ASP A 424 -4.03 -12.96 -40.51
C ASP A 424 -2.60 -12.75 -39.99
N ASP A 425 -2.45 -12.19 -38.79
CA ASP A 425 -1.18 -12.01 -38.10
C ASP A 425 -0.76 -13.22 -37.25
N LYS A 426 -1.49 -14.35 -37.39
CA LYS A 426 -1.31 -15.62 -36.69
C LYS A 426 -1.74 -15.64 -35.23
N THR A 427 -2.39 -14.59 -34.73
CA THR A 427 -3.11 -14.66 -33.45
C THR A 427 -4.14 -15.79 -33.52
N GLN A 428 -4.14 -16.68 -32.53
CA GLN A 428 -5.14 -17.74 -32.40
C GLN A 428 -6.07 -17.40 -31.25
N ILE A 429 -7.38 -17.57 -31.45
CA ILE A 429 -8.38 -17.31 -30.40
C ILE A 429 -9.19 -18.59 -30.20
N THR A 430 -9.16 -19.12 -28.98
CA THR A 430 -9.91 -20.31 -28.58
C THR A 430 -11.10 -19.90 -27.72
N PHE A 431 -12.29 -20.29 -28.17
CA PHE A 431 -13.56 -20.04 -27.50
C PHE A 431 -13.97 -21.31 -26.75
N VAL A 432 -13.87 -21.28 -25.42
CA VAL A 432 -14.14 -22.44 -24.57
C VAL A 432 -15.63 -22.74 -24.52
N GLY A 433 -16.02 -23.98 -24.84
CA GLY A 433 -17.41 -24.43 -24.78
C GLY A 433 -18.31 -23.88 -25.89
N VAL A 434 -17.74 -23.26 -26.93
CA VAL A 434 -18.49 -22.70 -28.07
C VAL A 434 -18.18 -23.50 -29.31
N THR A 435 -19.21 -24.00 -30.00
CA THR A 435 -19.07 -24.79 -31.25
C THR A 435 -19.80 -24.18 -32.44
N ASP A 436 -20.52 -23.07 -32.27
CA ASP A 436 -21.41 -22.49 -33.27
C ASP A 436 -21.19 -20.97 -33.47
N LEU A 437 -19.94 -20.53 -33.53
CA LEU A 437 -19.59 -19.14 -33.86
C LEU A 437 -20.15 -18.72 -35.23
N LYS A 438 -20.63 -17.48 -35.31
CA LYS A 438 -21.26 -16.90 -36.50
C LYS A 438 -20.65 -15.54 -36.80
N THR A 439 -20.81 -15.08 -38.04
CA THR A 439 -20.36 -13.76 -38.47
C THR A 439 -20.91 -12.62 -37.61
N GLN A 440 -22.13 -12.76 -37.03
CA GLN A 440 -22.72 -11.73 -36.15
C GLN A 440 -22.05 -11.63 -34.77
N ASN A 441 -21.21 -12.60 -34.39
CA ASN A 441 -20.42 -12.53 -33.18
C ASN A 441 -19.24 -11.55 -33.31
N PHE A 442 -18.91 -11.14 -34.53
CA PHE A 442 -17.77 -10.28 -34.84
C PHE A 442 -18.25 -8.90 -35.29
N LYS A 443 -17.56 -7.86 -34.83
CA LYS A 443 -17.75 -6.46 -35.22
C LYS A 443 -16.54 -5.99 -36.03
N SER A 444 -16.82 -5.11 -36.99
CA SER A 444 -15.85 -4.50 -37.91
C SER A 444 -15.47 -3.09 -37.51
#